data_AF-A0A0X3UBL9-F1
#
_entry.id   AF-A0A0X3UBL9-F1
#
_cell.length_a   1.000
_cell.length_b   1.000
_cell.length_c   1.000
_cell.angle_alpha   90.00
_cell.angle_beta   90.00
_cell.angle_gamma   90.00
#
_symmetry.space_group_name_H-M   'P 1'
#
loop_
_entity.id
_entity.type
_entity.pdbx_description
1 polymer ?
#
loop_
_entity_poly.entity_id
_entity_poly.type
_entity_poly.pdbx_seq_one_letter_code
_entity_poly.pdbx_strand_id
1 'polypeptide(L)'
;MSSNPFASFNLEIPKKYRDSVLSFSQTSGTKASAEYAPFKRQVDFWYLAFLIGIAKELDPEDEADTYNAISGTIFGSDPHRIAHMQIAYLGRTGSVEGLAEHRKVFDFCLGVANAAMPVLLAILSEPDERPLWSLLDELENLM
;
A
#
# COMPACT_ATOMS: atom_id res chain seq x y z
N MET A 1 10.75 -2.29 -22.37
CA MET A 1 9.70 -2.79 -21.46
C MET A 1 10.34 -2.96 -20.09
N SER A 2 9.88 -2.25 -19.07
CA SER A 2 10.35 -2.46 -17.70
C SER A 2 9.84 -3.82 -17.24
N SER A 3 10.74 -4.73 -16.86
CA SER A 3 10.37 -6.05 -16.33
C SER A 3 9.76 -5.87 -14.95
N ASN A 4 8.64 -6.55 -14.66
CA ASN A 4 8.05 -6.55 -13.32
C ASN A 4 8.64 -7.73 -12.50
N PRO A 5 9.59 -7.47 -11.58
CA PRO A 5 10.21 -8.54 -10.78
C PRO A 5 9.25 -9.18 -9.79
N PHE A 6 8.12 -8.54 -9.50
CA PHE A 6 7.12 -8.96 -8.52
C PHE A 6 5.92 -9.69 -9.15
N ALA A 7 5.94 -9.93 -10.46
CA ALA A 7 4.80 -10.47 -11.20
C ALA A 7 4.34 -11.86 -10.72
N SER A 8 5.26 -12.67 -10.20
CA SER A 8 4.99 -14.01 -9.66
C SER A 8 4.48 -14.01 -8.22
N PHE A 9 4.46 -12.86 -7.55
CA PHE A 9 4.01 -12.73 -6.16
C PHE A 9 2.54 -12.30 -6.10
N ASN A 10 1.93 -12.46 -4.93
CA ASN A 10 0.58 -11.98 -4.65
C ASN A 10 0.65 -10.84 -3.66
N LEU A 11 -0.14 -9.80 -3.89
CA LEU A 11 -0.35 -8.76 -2.89
C LEU A 11 -1.27 -9.31 -1.80
N GLU A 12 -0.72 -9.43 -0.60
CA GLU A 12 -1.42 -9.95 0.57
C GLU A 12 -1.70 -8.81 1.54
N ILE A 13 -2.92 -8.81 2.10
CA ILE A 13 -3.38 -7.80 3.06
C ILE A 13 -3.91 -8.54 4.30
N PRO A 14 -3.61 -8.07 5.53
CA PRO A 14 -4.19 -8.61 6.76
C PRO A 14 -5.72 -8.70 6.70
N LYS A 15 -6.28 -9.87 7.01
CA LYS A 15 -7.74 -10.09 6.95
C LYS A 15 -8.51 -9.13 7.85
N LYS A 16 -7.93 -8.74 8.99
CA LYS A 16 -8.50 -7.76 9.92
C LYS A 16 -8.81 -6.40 9.28
N TYR A 17 -8.17 -6.06 8.16
CA TYR A 17 -8.40 -4.81 7.43
C TYR A 17 -9.22 -4.99 6.16
N ARG A 18 -9.60 -6.23 5.80
CA ARG A 18 -10.24 -6.54 4.51
C ARG A 18 -11.49 -5.69 4.25
N ASP A 19 -12.40 -5.64 5.21
CA ASP A 19 -13.68 -4.96 5.04
C ASP A 19 -13.49 -3.44 4.89
N SER A 20 -12.57 -2.86 5.68
CA SER A 20 -12.21 -1.44 5.58
C SER A 20 -11.52 -1.11 4.25
N VAL A 21 -10.58 -1.95 3.80
CA VAL A 21 -9.92 -1.78 2.50
C VAL A 21 -10.95 -1.84 1.36
N LEU A 22 -11.92 -2.74 1.45
CA LEU A 22 -13.01 -2.85 0.48
C LEU A 22 -13.97 -1.66 0.53
N SER A 23 -14.26 -1.09 1.70
CA SER A 23 -15.15 0.07 1.83
C SER A 23 -14.53 1.35 1.24
N PHE A 24 -13.22 1.52 1.36
CA PHE A 24 -12.50 2.67 0.78
C PHE A 24 -12.06 2.47 -0.68
N SER A 25 -12.26 1.27 -1.25
CA SER A 25 -11.92 0.93 -2.63
C SER A 25 -13.15 0.83 -3.54
N GLN A 26 -13.12 1.48 -4.70
CA GLN A 26 -14.21 1.48 -5.68
C GLN A 26 -14.47 0.11 -6.34
N THR A 27 -13.55 -0.84 -6.21
CA THR A 27 -13.69 -2.21 -6.75
C THR A 27 -14.74 -3.08 -6.05
N SER A 28 -15.30 -2.66 -4.91
CA SER A 28 -16.22 -3.48 -4.09
C SER A 28 -17.70 -3.45 -4.54
N GLY A 29 -18.01 -2.80 -5.67
CA GLY A 29 -19.34 -2.89 -6.32
C GLY A 29 -20.42 -1.95 -5.75
N THR A 30 -20.16 -1.29 -4.63
CA THR A 30 -20.98 -0.18 -4.16
C THR A 30 -20.56 1.08 -4.91
N LYS A 31 -21.49 1.82 -5.53
CA LYS A 31 -21.21 3.12 -6.20
C LYS A 31 -20.84 4.19 -5.16
N ALA A 32 -19.75 4.00 -4.43
CA ALA A 32 -19.19 5.01 -3.56
C ALA A 32 -18.54 6.09 -4.43
N SER A 33 -18.87 7.35 -4.19
CA SER A 33 -18.18 8.46 -4.84
C SER A 33 -16.72 8.48 -4.38
N ALA A 34 -15.84 9.11 -5.18
CA ALA A 34 -14.43 9.25 -4.83
C ALA A 34 -14.20 9.96 -3.48
N GLU A 35 -15.18 10.73 -3.00
CA GLU A 35 -15.12 11.39 -1.71
C GLU A 35 -15.16 10.40 -0.53
N TYR A 36 -15.84 9.26 -0.68
CA TYR A 36 -15.97 8.23 0.36
C TYR A 36 -15.13 6.98 0.09
N ALA A 37 -14.87 6.67 -1.18
CA ALA A 37 -13.97 5.60 -1.61
C ALA A 37 -12.89 6.17 -2.53
N PRO A 38 -11.83 6.78 -1.96
CA PRO A 38 -10.83 7.52 -2.73
C PRO A 38 -9.95 6.61 -3.59
N PHE A 39 -9.87 5.31 -3.29
CA PHE A 39 -9.02 4.38 -4.02
C PHE A 39 -9.77 3.71 -5.16
N LYS A 40 -9.19 3.73 -6.35
CA LYS A 40 -9.76 3.01 -7.49
C LYS A 40 -9.71 1.50 -7.29
N ARG A 41 -8.62 0.98 -6.72
CA ARG A 41 -8.37 -0.46 -6.48
C ARG A 41 -7.73 -0.66 -5.10
N GLN A 42 -7.85 -1.88 -4.57
CA GLN A 42 -7.20 -2.27 -3.31
C GLN A 42 -5.67 -2.10 -3.33
N VAL A 43 -5.02 -2.31 -4.49
CA VAL A 43 -3.58 -2.04 -4.64
C VAL A 43 -3.23 -0.56 -4.47
N ASP A 44 -4.15 0.35 -4.83
CA ASP A 44 -3.92 1.79 -4.71
C ASP A 44 -4.01 2.20 -3.22
N PHE A 45 -4.93 1.59 -2.45
CA PHE A 45 -4.96 1.69 -0.98
C PHE A 45 -3.65 1.18 -0.36
N TRP A 46 -3.27 -0.06 -0.69
CA TRP A 46 -2.07 -0.68 -0.13
C TRP A 46 -0.82 0.13 -0.44
N TYR A 47 -0.73 0.65 -1.66
CA TYR A 47 0.42 1.42 -2.10
C TYR A 47 0.54 2.74 -1.36
N LEU A 48 -0.58 3.42 -1.05
CA LEU A 48 -0.53 4.61 -0.22
C LEU A 48 -0.13 4.27 1.22
N ALA A 49 -0.67 3.19 1.80
CA ALA A 49 -0.25 2.72 3.12
C ALA A 49 1.27 2.48 3.15
N PHE A 50 1.80 1.80 2.15
CA PHE A 50 3.25 1.61 1.99
C PHE A 50 4.01 2.94 1.98
N LEU A 51 3.59 3.93 1.19
CA LEU A 51 4.25 5.24 1.12
C LEU A 51 4.20 5.99 2.47
N ILE A 52 3.06 5.94 3.17
CA ILE A 52 2.92 6.50 4.52
C ILE A 52 3.89 5.82 5.49
N GLY A 53 4.00 4.49 5.43
CA GLY A 53 4.94 3.74 6.25
C GLY A 53 6.39 4.14 6.01
N ILE A 54 6.76 4.36 4.75
CA ILE A 54 8.10 4.87 4.41
C ILE A 54 8.30 6.30 4.93
N ALA A 55 7.34 7.21 4.72
CA ALA A 55 7.45 8.61 5.15
C ALA A 55 7.52 8.77 6.67
N LYS A 56 6.81 7.92 7.42
CA LYS A 56 6.82 7.89 8.89
C LYS A 56 7.89 6.95 9.47
N GLU A 57 8.78 6.41 8.63
CA GLU A 57 9.87 5.50 9.00
C GLU A 57 9.43 4.27 9.82
N LEU A 58 8.24 3.74 9.54
CA LEU A 58 7.72 2.57 10.24
C LEU A 58 8.57 1.33 9.93
N ASP A 59 8.72 0.48 10.94
CA ASP A 59 9.36 -0.83 10.76
C ASP A 59 8.36 -1.83 10.18
N PRO A 60 8.82 -2.76 9.31
CA PRO A 60 7.93 -3.76 8.72
C PRO A 60 7.29 -4.66 9.79
N GLU A 61 5.99 -4.89 9.67
CA GLU A 61 5.25 -5.84 10.50
C GLU A 61 4.81 -7.07 9.70
N ASP A 62 5.21 -8.24 10.18
CA ASP A 62 4.72 -9.52 9.64
C ASP A 62 3.29 -9.79 10.12
N GLU A 63 2.44 -10.24 9.20
CA GLU A 63 1.09 -10.72 9.51
C GLU A 63 0.89 -12.08 8.85
N ALA A 64 0.42 -13.05 9.63
CA ALA A 64 0.20 -14.41 9.15
C ALA A 64 -1.22 -14.60 8.59
N ASP A 65 -2.22 -13.90 9.14
CA ASP A 65 -3.60 -14.04 8.69
C ASP A 65 -3.94 -13.01 7.59
N THR A 66 -3.53 -13.33 6.37
CA THR A 66 -3.70 -12.47 5.19
C THR A 66 -4.68 -13.06 4.17
N TYR A 67 -5.20 -12.21 3.28
CA TYR A 67 -5.90 -12.63 2.07
C TYR A 67 -5.18 -12.10 0.82
N ASN A 68 -5.28 -12.85 -0.28
CA ASN A 68 -4.79 -12.40 -1.57
C ASN A 68 -5.74 -11.33 -2.14
N ALA A 69 -5.27 -10.08 -2.17
CA ALA A 69 -6.02 -8.95 -2.69
C ALA A 69 -5.95 -8.88 -4.23
N ILE A 70 -4.76 -9.09 -4.80
CA ILE A 70 -4.51 -9.06 -6.26
C ILE A 70 -3.14 -9.67 -6.61
N SER A 71 -3.01 -10.17 -7.84
CA SER A 71 -1.72 -10.62 -8.39
C SER A 71 -0.73 -9.47 -8.52
N GLY A 72 0.55 -9.72 -8.20
CA GLY A 72 1.67 -8.78 -8.35
C GLY A 72 1.95 -8.36 -9.79
N THR A 73 1.34 -9.01 -10.78
CA THR A 73 1.30 -8.49 -12.16
C THR A 73 0.74 -7.06 -12.23
N ILE A 74 -0.14 -6.68 -11.30
CA ILE A 74 -0.75 -5.35 -11.24
C ILE A 74 0.26 -4.20 -11.10
N PHE A 75 1.43 -4.44 -10.50
CA PHE A 75 2.47 -3.42 -10.37
C PHE A 75 3.05 -3.00 -11.73
N GLY A 76 2.91 -3.84 -12.76
CA GLY A 76 3.26 -3.46 -14.13
C GLY A 76 2.30 -2.48 -14.79
N SER A 77 1.10 -2.25 -14.21
CA SER A 77 0.14 -1.27 -14.74
C SER A 77 0.55 0.18 -14.51
N ASP A 78 1.46 0.41 -13.56
CA ASP A 78 2.04 1.70 -13.25
C ASP A 78 3.53 1.50 -12.92
N PRO A 79 4.43 1.81 -13.87
CA PRO A 79 5.84 1.43 -13.77
C PRO A 79 6.58 2.11 -12.62
N HIS A 80 6.03 3.18 -12.04
CA HIS A 80 6.66 3.89 -10.93
C HIS A 80 6.61 3.10 -9.62
N ARG A 81 5.59 2.25 -9.42
CA ARG A 81 5.42 1.48 -8.19
C ARG A 81 6.60 0.56 -7.94
N ILE A 82 7.06 -0.13 -8.98
CA ILE A 82 8.20 -1.05 -8.91
C ILE A 82 9.46 -0.29 -8.50
N ALA A 83 9.73 0.84 -9.16
CA ALA A 83 10.89 1.67 -8.85
C ALA A 83 10.83 2.21 -7.41
N HIS A 84 9.67 2.68 -6.96
CA HIS A 84 9.51 3.20 -5.60
C HIS A 84 9.69 2.12 -4.55
N MET A 85 9.15 0.92 -4.75
CA MET A 85 9.36 -0.23 -3.86
C MET A 85 10.85 -0.57 -3.73
N GLN A 86 11.58 -0.62 -4.85
CA GLN A 86 13.02 -0.88 -4.85
C GLN A 86 13.83 0.24 -4.18
N ILE A 87 13.53 1.51 -4.51
CA ILE A 87 14.23 2.66 -3.93
C ILE A 87 13.95 2.79 -2.43
N ALA A 88 12.72 2.54 -1.98
CA ALA A 88 12.37 2.55 -0.56
C ALA A 88 13.11 1.46 0.23
N TYR A 89 13.16 0.24 -0.31
CA TYR A 89 13.96 -0.84 0.28
C TYR A 89 15.45 -0.46 0.35
N LEU A 90 16.00 0.07 -0.75
CA LEU A 90 17.39 0.52 -0.78
C LEU A 90 17.65 1.65 0.23
N GLY A 91 16.75 2.62 0.33
CA GLY A 91 16.87 3.75 1.25
C GLY A 91 16.83 3.32 2.72
N ARG A 92 16.02 2.31 3.05
CA ARG A 92 15.89 1.80 4.43
C ARG A 92 16.98 0.81 4.82
N THR A 93 17.47 0.00 3.88
CA THR A 93 18.45 -1.08 4.19
C THR A 93 19.89 -0.74 3.79
N GLY A 94 20.09 0.21 2.88
CA GLY A 94 21.38 0.49 2.25
C GLY A 94 21.93 -0.65 1.37
N SER A 95 21.17 -1.74 1.16
CA SER A 95 21.67 -2.95 0.50
C SER A 95 21.29 -2.99 -0.98
N VAL A 96 22.26 -2.70 -1.84
CA VAL A 96 22.10 -2.82 -3.30
C VAL A 96 22.00 -4.29 -3.70
N GLU A 97 22.77 -5.17 -3.07
CA GLU A 97 22.75 -6.62 -3.33
C GLU A 97 21.39 -7.23 -2.99
N GLY A 98 20.75 -6.73 -1.92
CA GLY A 98 19.41 -7.15 -1.51
C GLY A 98 18.33 -6.87 -2.55
N LEU A 99 18.55 -5.94 -3.49
CA LEU A 99 17.59 -5.69 -4.58
C LEU A 99 17.46 -6.87 -5.54
N ALA A 100 18.47 -7.73 -5.64
CA ALA A 100 18.39 -8.97 -6.43
C ALA A 100 17.49 -10.02 -5.77
N GLU A 101 17.28 -9.93 -4.46
CA GLU A 101 16.37 -10.80 -3.71
C GLU A 101 14.93 -10.26 -3.78
N HIS A 102 14.30 -10.35 -4.95
CA HIS A 102 12.98 -9.75 -5.19
C HIS A 102 11.91 -10.12 -4.16
N ARG A 103 11.95 -11.35 -3.62
CA ARG A 103 11.03 -11.79 -2.57
C ARG A 103 11.23 -11.01 -1.27
N LYS A 104 12.48 -10.80 -0.86
CA LYS A 104 12.84 -10.04 0.34
C LYS A 104 12.42 -8.57 0.22
N VAL A 105 12.64 -7.95 -0.95
CA VAL A 105 12.16 -6.60 -1.24
C VAL A 105 10.64 -6.53 -1.15
N PHE A 106 9.95 -7.54 -1.70
CA PHE A 106 8.50 -7.59 -1.70
C PHE A 106 7.92 -7.77 -0.29
N ASP A 107 8.46 -8.71 0.48
CA ASP A 107 8.04 -8.96 1.87
C ASP A 107 8.29 -7.73 2.77
N PHE A 108 9.41 -7.02 2.56
CA PHE A 108 9.65 -5.73 3.22
C PHE A 108 8.54 -4.73 2.91
N CYS A 109 8.16 -4.57 1.63
CA CYS A 109 7.10 -3.63 1.25
C CYS A 109 5.74 -4.03 1.83
N LEU A 110 5.43 -5.33 1.87
CA LEU A 110 4.23 -5.84 2.52
C LEU A 110 4.23 -5.48 4.01
N GLY A 111 5.32 -5.75 4.71
CA GLY A 111 5.42 -5.48 6.14
C GLY A 111 5.32 -4.00 6.48
N VAL A 112 5.97 -3.12 5.70
CA VAL A 112 5.84 -1.66 5.89
C VAL A 112 4.39 -1.22 5.67
N ALA A 113 3.75 -1.72 4.62
CA ALA A 113 2.35 -1.40 4.36
C ALA A 113 1.45 -1.87 5.49
N ASN A 114 1.66 -3.08 6.02
CA ASN A 114 0.91 -3.64 7.14
C ASN A 114 0.98 -2.75 8.38
N ALA A 115 2.19 -2.32 8.75
CA ALA A 115 2.42 -1.41 9.88
C ALA A 115 1.70 -0.06 9.69
N ALA A 116 1.59 0.42 8.45
CA ALA A 116 0.95 1.68 8.11
C ALA A 116 -0.57 1.59 7.89
N MET A 117 -1.14 0.40 7.69
CA MET A 117 -2.59 0.24 7.52
C MET A 117 -3.43 0.85 8.65
N PRO A 118 -3.15 0.62 9.95
CA PRO A 118 -3.92 1.26 11.01
C PRO A 118 -3.82 2.79 10.97
N VAL A 119 -2.68 3.34 10.56
CA VAL A 119 -2.49 4.79 10.41
C VAL A 119 -3.38 5.33 9.29
N LEU A 120 -3.32 4.73 8.11
CA LEU A 120 -4.15 5.13 6.97
C LEU A 120 -5.65 4.98 7.27
N LEU A 121 -6.04 3.90 7.95
CA LEU A 121 -7.43 3.70 8.35
C LEU A 121 -7.91 4.74 9.35
N ALA A 122 -7.05 5.19 10.27
CA ALA A 122 -7.39 6.26 11.21
C ALA A 122 -7.66 7.57 10.47
N ILE A 123 -6.81 7.94 9.50
CA ILE A 123 -7.00 9.13 8.64
C ILE A 123 -8.32 9.04 7.87
N LEU A 124 -8.60 7.89 7.25
CA LEU A 124 -9.80 7.70 6.42
C LEU A 124 -11.11 7.62 7.23
N SER A 125 -11.03 7.33 8.52
CA SER A 125 -12.19 7.15 9.40
C SER A 125 -12.48 8.37 10.26
N GLU A 126 -11.86 9.51 9.95
CA GLU A 126 -12.08 10.77 10.66
C GLU A 126 -13.56 11.19 10.59
N PRO A 127 -14.27 11.33 11.73
CA PRO A 127 -15.73 11.49 11.72
C PRO A 127 -16.23 12.81 11.11
N ASP A 128 -15.41 13.86 11.20
CA ASP A 128 -15.79 15.23 10.88
C ASP A 128 -15.50 15.60 9.42
N GLU A 129 -14.84 14.71 8.68
CA GLU A 129 -14.41 14.94 7.30
C GLU A 129 -14.73 13.76 6.38
N ARG A 130 -14.69 14.02 5.06
CA ARG A 130 -14.83 12.93 4.10
C ARG A 130 -13.46 12.30 3.87
N PRO A 131 -13.36 10.98 3.67
CA PRO A 131 -12.09 10.26 3.54
C PRO A 131 -11.10 10.87 2.54
N LEU A 132 -11.58 11.43 1.43
CA LEU A 132 -10.71 12.11 0.46
C LEU A 132 -10.10 13.42 1.00
N TRP A 133 -10.84 14.19 1.78
CA TRP A 133 -10.36 15.45 2.36
C TRP A 133 -9.33 15.20 3.45
N SER A 134 -9.62 14.29 4.39
CA SER A 134 -8.67 13.92 5.45
C SER A 134 -7.36 13.35 4.90
N LEU A 135 -7.45 12.63 3.78
CA LEU A 135 -6.27 12.20 3.03
C LEU A 135 -5.45 13.37 2.49
N LEU A 136 -6.11 14.37 1.89
CA LEU A 136 -5.42 15.53 1.32
C LEU A 136 -4.71 16.33 2.42
N ASP A 137 -5.40 16.57 3.53
CA ASP A 137 -4.88 17.33 4.66
C ASP A 137 -3.66 16.62 5.29
N GLU A 138 -3.72 15.30 5.51
CA GLU A 138 -2.56 14.55 5.99
C GLU A 138 -1.39 14.59 5.00
N LEU A 139 -1.66 14.47 3.70
CA LEU A 139 -0.61 14.50 2.68
C LEU A 139 0.05 15.87 2.55
N GLU A 140 -0.71 16.96 2.74
CA GLU A 140 -0.16 18.32 2.80
C GLU A 140 0.78 18.49 4.00
N ASN A 141 0.47 17.87 5.14
CA ASN A 141 1.34 17.92 6.33
C ASN A 141 2.63 17.09 6.20
N LEU A 142 2.72 16.19 5.21
CA LEU A 142 3.90 15.36 4.95
C LEU A 142 4.89 16.00 3.96
N MET A 143 4.54 17.12 3.33
CA MET A 143 5.37 17.86 2.35
C MET A 143 6.03 19.10 2.95
#